data_AF-A0A093UY62-F1
#
_entry.id   AF-A0A093UY62-F1
#
_cell.length_a   1.000
_cell.length_b   1.000
_cell.length_c   1.000
_cell.angle_alpha   90.00
_cell.angle_beta   90.00
_cell.angle_gamma   90.00
#
_symmetry.space_group_name_H-M   'P 1'
#
loop_
_entity.id
_entity.type
_entity.pdbx_description
1 polymer ?
#
loop_
_entity_poly.entity_id
_entity_poly.type
_entity_poly.pdbx_seq_one_letter_code
_entity_poly.pdbx_strand_id
1 'polypeptide(L)'
;MPSYSSTVLGLMTALSLAVPQVLAMSTNSSSHVWDVISKLETDPDGYLHIADDGVARAYDANDSVTGYVALSNDQLMELLANLPAQWQYELDHLYSVFDGIDGRDVNQTQLLNPPASLRRDRGPTKSQNEKRAVEPLLERPQLECKDITCFTPSACTYNGCTSCTFIDGVGEPDSPGRCF
;
A
#
# COMPACT_ATOMS: atom_id res chain seq x y z
N MET A 1 46.47 52.46 12.45
CA MET A 1 45.42 51.57 11.93
C MET A 1 46.02 50.71 10.84
N PRO A 2 46.08 49.39 11.03
CA PRO A 2 45.90 48.45 9.92
C PRO A 2 44.75 47.48 10.23
N SER A 3 43.90 47.28 9.23
CA SER A 3 42.79 46.33 9.18
C SER A 3 43.17 45.24 8.20
N TYR A 4 43.05 43.95 8.57
CA TYR A 4 42.91 42.85 7.60
C TYR A 4 42.07 41.69 8.17
N SER A 5 40.82 41.68 7.69
CA SER A 5 40.01 40.56 7.20
C SER A 5 40.25 39.15 7.78
N SER A 6 39.30 38.67 8.59
CA SER A 6 39.09 37.24 8.84
C SER A 6 38.13 36.67 7.81
N THR A 7 38.62 35.83 6.89
CA THR A 7 37.76 35.03 6.00
C THR A 7 37.29 33.79 6.78
N VAL A 8 36.01 33.72 7.09
CA VAL A 8 35.36 32.52 7.64
C VAL A 8 35.03 31.58 6.48
N LEU A 9 35.70 30.44 6.42
CA LEU A 9 35.43 29.38 5.45
C LEU A 9 34.23 28.55 5.95
N GLY A 10 33.05 28.83 5.40
CA GLY A 10 31.83 28.08 5.71
C GLY A 10 31.85 26.70 5.04
N LEU A 11 31.91 25.63 5.84
CA LEU A 11 31.66 24.27 5.41
C LEU A 11 30.17 24.11 5.10
N MET A 12 29.82 24.06 3.80
CA MET A 12 28.50 23.64 3.35
C MET A 12 28.45 22.10 3.37
N THR A 13 27.93 21.52 4.45
CA THR A 13 27.56 20.11 4.46
C THR A 13 26.30 19.91 3.63
N ALA A 14 26.47 19.40 2.41
CA ALA A 14 25.35 18.96 1.60
C ALA A 14 24.75 17.69 2.21
N LEU A 15 23.57 17.79 2.84
CA LEU A 15 22.75 16.63 3.16
C LEU A 15 22.26 16.04 1.83
N SER A 16 22.84 14.92 1.41
CA SER A 16 22.22 14.10 0.36
C SER A 16 20.92 13.52 0.90
N LEU A 17 19.79 14.00 0.40
CA LEU A 17 18.51 13.32 0.54
C LEU A 17 18.61 12.04 -0.28
N ALA A 18 18.79 10.90 0.39
CA ALA A 18 18.62 9.60 -0.23
C ALA A 18 17.14 9.51 -0.67
N VAL A 19 16.90 9.64 -1.97
CA VAL A 19 15.58 9.43 -2.54
C VAL A 19 15.30 7.92 -2.43
N PRO A 20 14.20 7.49 -1.80
CA PRO A 20 13.80 6.09 -1.80
C PRO A 20 13.75 5.58 -3.25
N GLN A 21 14.42 4.46 -3.51
CA GLN A 21 14.43 3.87 -4.84
C GLN A 21 13.05 3.26 -5.09
N VAL A 22 12.22 3.93 -5.89
CA VAL A 22 10.88 3.41 -6.21
C VAL A 22 11.00 2.31 -7.25
N LEU A 23 10.52 1.11 -6.91
CA LEU A 23 10.52 -0.04 -7.81
C LEU A 23 9.24 -0.07 -8.66
N ALA A 24 9.42 -0.06 -9.98
CA ALA A 24 8.36 -0.27 -10.97
C ALA A 24 8.45 -1.69 -11.49
N MET A 25 7.35 -2.45 -11.42
CA MET A 25 7.27 -3.78 -12.05
C MET A 25 6.27 -3.77 -13.21
N SER A 26 6.76 -4.12 -14.39
CA SER A 26 5.94 -4.44 -15.55
C SER A 26 5.63 -5.93 -15.55
N THR A 27 4.36 -6.29 -15.65
CA THR A 27 3.89 -7.67 -15.60
C THR A 27 3.76 -8.24 -17.01
N ASN A 28 4.06 -9.55 -17.13
CA ASN A 28 3.70 -10.33 -18.30
C ASN A 28 2.36 -11.02 -18.01
N SER A 29 1.48 -11.20 -19.00
CA SER A 29 0.08 -11.65 -18.85
C SER A 29 -0.13 -13.05 -18.25
N SER A 30 0.92 -13.74 -17.80
CA SER A 30 0.89 -15.11 -17.29
C SER A 30 1.24 -15.26 -15.81
N SER A 31 1.58 -14.18 -15.10
CA SER A 31 1.85 -14.22 -13.66
C SER A 31 0.58 -13.90 -12.89
N HIS A 32 0.21 -14.79 -11.95
CA HIS A 32 -0.92 -14.60 -11.05
C HIS A 32 -0.79 -13.25 -10.35
N VAL A 33 -1.87 -12.47 -10.34
CA VAL A 33 -1.82 -11.04 -9.96
C VAL A 33 -1.20 -10.81 -8.58
N TRP A 34 -1.50 -11.71 -7.63
CA TRP A 34 -0.98 -11.67 -6.27
C TRP A 34 0.53 -11.97 -6.19
N ASP A 35 1.09 -12.76 -7.12
CA ASP A 35 2.53 -13.03 -7.18
C ASP A 35 3.32 -11.80 -7.63
N VAL A 36 2.67 -10.88 -8.34
CA VAL A 36 3.31 -9.62 -8.71
C VAL A 36 3.18 -8.63 -7.56
N ILE A 37 1.97 -8.46 -7.02
CA ILE A 37 1.72 -7.52 -5.94
C ILE A 37 2.56 -7.85 -4.70
N SER A 38 2.73 -9.13 -4.37
CA SER A 38 3.57 -9.60 -3.25
C SER A 38 5.06 -9.29 -3.37
N LYS A 39 5.54 -8.84 -4.55
CA LYS A 39 6.93 -8.40 -4.74
C LYS A 39 7.14 -6.92 -4.43
N LEU A 40 6.06 -6.17 -4.18
CA LEU A 40 6.17 -4.80 -3.70
C LEU A 40 6.77 -4.81 -2.29
N GLU A 41 7.80 -3.99 -2.08
CA GLU A 41 8.39 -3.81 -0.77
C GLU A 41 7.42 -3.01 0.12
N THR A 42 7.09 -3.59 1.27
CA THR A 42 6.10 -3.04 2.21
C THR A 42 6.80 -2.48 3.43
N ASP A 43 6.41 -1.27 3.84
CA ASP A 43 6.80 -0.71 5.13
C ASP A 43 5.97 -1.38 6.25
N PRO A 44 6.55 -1.69 7.44
CA PRO A 44 5.83 -2.33 8.55
C PRO A 44 4.60 -1.56 9.04
N ASP A 45 4.61 -0.23 8.91
CA ASP A 45 3.52 0.69 9.24
C ASP A 45 2.82 1.22 7.97
N GLY A 46 3.13 0.62 6.82
CA GLY A 46 2.58 0.91 5.50
C GLY A 46 1.46 -0.04 5.07
N TYR A 47 0.95 0.17 3.86
CA TYR A 47 -0.13 -0.64 3.30
C TYR A 47 -0.01 -0.81 1.79
N LEU A 48 -0.74 -1.79 1.27
CA LEU A 48 -0.96 -1.95 -0.17
C LEU A 48 -2.37 -1.49 -0.52
N HIS A 49 -2.53 -0.81 -1.66
CA HIS A 49 -3.84 -0.39 -2.15
C HIS A 49 -3.91 -0.56 -3.66
N ILE A 50 -4.88 -1.34 -4.12
CA ILE A 50 -5.29 -1.43 -5.53
C ILE A 50 -6.41 -0.41 -5.71
N ALA A 51 -6.09 0.74 -6.29
CA ALA A 51 -7.03 1.85 -6.46
C ALA A 51 -7.81 1.73 -7.78
N ASP A 52 -8.85 2.54 -7.92
CA ASP A 52 -9.83 2.57 -9.02
C ASP A 52 -9.18 2.84 -10.40
N ASP A 53 -7.94 3.32 -10.41
CA ASP A 53 -7.15 3.51 -11.62
C ASP A 53 -6.42 2.24 -12.08
N GLY A 54 -6.65 1.09 -11.43
CA GLY A 54 -6.07 -0.19 -11.80
C GLY A 54 -4.60 -0.35 -11.38
N VAL A 55 -4.10 0.49 -10.47
CA VAL A 55 -2.71 0.44 -10.02
C VAL A 55 -2.65 -0.01 -8.56
N ALA A 56 -1.90 -1.09 -8.32
CA ALA A 56 -1.52 -1.51 -6.99
C ALA A 56 -0.32 -0.68 -6.53
N ARG A 57 -0.43 -0.03 -5.36
CA ARG A 57 0.63 0.80 -4.79
C ARG A 57 0.96 0.36 -3.38
N ALA A 58 2.25 0.36 -3.06
CA ALA A 58 2.75 0.27 -1.70
C ALA A 58 2.97 1.67 -1.14
N TYR A 59 2.47 1.89 0.07
CA TYR A 59 2.58 3.14 0.81
C TYR A 59 3.35 2.93 2.10
N ASP A 60 4.15 3.92 2.49
CA ASP A 60 4.76 3.99 3.81
C ASP A 60 3.82 4.56 4.88
N ALA A 61 4.33 4.66 6.11
CA ALA A 61 3.62 5.27 7.23
C ALA A 61 3.12 6.70 6.97
N ASN A 62 3.75 7.44 6.04
CA ASN A 62 3.48 8.83 5.70
C ASN A 62 2.63 9.01 4.43
N ASP A 63 1.98 7.96 3.92
CA ASP A 63 1.21 7.96 2.66
C ASP A 63 2.05 8.29 1.41
N SER A 64 3.37 8.04 1.48
CA SER A 64 4.24 8.15 0.31
C SER A 64 4.31 6.81 -0.42
N VAL A 65 4.17 6.83 -1.74
CA VAL A 65 4.27 5.62 -2.57
C VAL A 65 5.73 5.15 -2.62
N THR A 66 5.98 3.93 -2.17
CA THR A 66 7.31 3.28 -2.18
C THR A 66 7.51 2.34 -3.37
N GLY A 67 6.42 1.86 -3.96
CA GLY A 67 6.43 0.94 -5.10
C GLY A 67 5.05 0.86 -5.76
N TYR A 68 5.02 0.43 -7.03
CA TYR A 68 3.75 0.24 -7.74
C TYR A 68 3.81 -0.88 -8.78
N VAL A 69 2.62 -1.41 -9.08
CA VAL A 69 2.33 -2.31 -10.21
C VAL A 69 1.13 -1.76 -10.96
N ALA A 70 1.31 -1.44 -12.23
CA ALA A 70 0.21 -1.10 -13.14
C ALA A 70 -0.39 -2.40 -13.69
N LEU A 71 -1.64 -2.71 -13.33
CA LEU A 71 -2.31 -3.95 -13.71
C LEU A 71 -3.07 -3.76 -15.02
N SER A 72 -3.00 -4.74 -15.92
CA SER A 72 -3.90 -4.75 -17.09
C SER A 72 -5.33 -5.08 -16.68
N ASN A 73 -6.30 -4.78 -17.55
CA ASN A 73 -7.69 -5.16 -17.30
C ASN A 73 -7.84 -6.69 -17.08
N ASP A 74 -7.16 -7.50 -17.90
CA ASP A 74 -7.16 -8.96 -17.73
C ASP A 74 -6.67 -9.39 -16.33
N GLN A 75 -5.66 -8.72 -15.78
CA GLN A 75 -5.15 -9.00 -14.43
C GLN A 75 -6.11 -8.54 -13.33
N LEU A 76 -6.83 -7.44 -13.54
CA LEU A 76 -7.92 -7.03 -12.65
C LEU A 76 -9.06 -8.05 -12.69
N MET A 77 -9.44 -8.55 -13.87
CA MET A 77 -10.48 -9.59 -13.98
C MET A 77 -10.03 -10.92 -13.34
N GLU A 78 -8.75 -11.27 -13.46
CA GLU A 78 -8.16 -12.42 -12.76
C GLU A 78 -8.17 -12.22 -11.24
N LEU A 79 -7.83 -11.03 -10.74
CA LEU A 79 -7.93 -10.65 -9.32
C LEU A 79 -9.35 -10.90 -8.81
N LEU A 80 -10.36 -10.39 -9.52
CA LEU A 80 -11.78 -10.50 -9.14
C LEU A 80 -12.26 -11.96 -9.14
N ALA A 81 -11.88 -12.74 -10.16
CA ALA A 81 -12.22 -14.15 -10.25
C ALA A 81 -11.63 -15.01 -9.11
N ASN A 82 -10.55 -14.54 -8.50
CA ASN A 82 -9.83 -15.24 -7.42
C ASN A 82 -9.90 -14.47 -6.08
N LEU A 83 -10.90 -13.61 -5.89
CA LEU A 83 -11.08 -12.92 -4.62
C LEU A 83 -11.30 -13.93 -3.48
N PRO A 84 -10.63 -13.73 -2.32
CA PRO A 84 -10.93 -14.47 -1.12
C PRO A 84 -12.43 -14.45 -0.77
N ALA A 85 -12.95 -15.54 -0.19
CA ALA A 85 -14.38 -15.71 0.09
C ALA A 85 -15.01 -14.52 0.85
N GLN A 86 -14.23 -13.95 1.76
CA GLN A 86 -14.53 -12.80 2.60
C GLN A 86 -14.56 -11.45 1.87
N TRP A 87 -14.30 -11.41 0.57
CA TRP A 87 -14.49 -10.23 -0.30
C TRP A 87 -15.49 -10.49 -1.43
N GLN A 88 -16.04 -11.71 -1.54
CA GLN A 88 -17.02 -12.01 -2.60
C GLN A 88 -18.31 -11.19 -2.50
N TYR A 89 -18.62 -10.63 -1.33
CA TYR A 89 -19.78 -9.76 -1.16
C TYR A 89 -19.61 -8.39 -1.85
N GLU A 90 -18.38 -7.98 -2.17
CA GLU A 90 -18.06 -6.73 -2.90
C GLU A 90 -17.92 -6.95 -4.41
N LEU A 91 -18.07 -8.18 -4.89
CA LEU A 91 -17.66 -8.57 -6.24
C LEU A 91 -18.37 -7.75 -7.34
N ASP A 92 -19.68 -7.53 -7.21
CA ASP A 92 -20.46 -6.74 -8.17
C ASP A 92 -19.99 -5.27 -8.24
N HIS A 93 -19.68 -4.69 -7.08
CA HIS A 93 -19.14 -3.33 -6.99
C HIS A 93 -17.75 -3.26 -7.63
N LEU A 94 -16.86 -4.19 -7.29
CA LEU A 94 -15.51 -4.22 -7.82
C LEU A 94 -15.46 -4.49 -9.33
N TYR A 95 -16.36 -5.31 -9.87
CA TYR A 95 -16.53 -5.43 -11.31
C TYR A 95 -16.94 -4.11 -11.94
N SER A 96 -17.88 -3.37 -11.34
CA SER A 96 -18.30 -2.06 -11.84
C SER A 96 -17.18 -1.02 -11.79
N VAL A 97 -16.31 -1.08 -10.78
CA VAL A 97 -15.16 -0.16 -10.64
C VAL A 97 -14.09 -0.46 -11.68
N PHE A 98 -13.77 -1.73 -11.89
CA PHE A 98 -12.64 -2.14 -12.75
C PHE A 98 -13.02 -2.47 -14.20
N ASP A 99 -14.30 -2.39 -14.59
CA ASP A 99 -14.72 -2.66 -15.97
C ASP A 99 -14.04 -1.68 -16.94
N GLY A 100 -13.31 -2.24 -17.91
CA GLY A 100 -12.55 -1.47 -18.90
C GLY A 100 -11.37 -0.64 -18.37
N ILE A 101 -11.02 -0.75 -17.08
CA ILE A 101 -9.86 -0.04 -16.50
C ILE A 101 -8.56 -0.79 -16.83
N ASP A 102 -7.54 -0.04 -17.27
CA ASP A 102 -6.17 -0.54 -17.47
C ASP A 102 -5.18 0.40 -16.77
N GLY A 103 -4.53 -0.09 -15.71
CA GLY A 103 -3.58 0.69 -14.93
C GLY A 103 -2.32 1.09 -15.71
N ARG A 104 -2.08 0.48 -16.88
CA ARG A 104 -0.96 0.83 -17.76
C ARG A 104 -1.21 2.12 -18.54
N ASP A 105 -2.45 2.59 -18.59
CA ASP A 105 -2.82 3.87 -19.20
C ASP A 105 -2.62 5.05 -18.23
N VAL A 106 -2.33 4.78 -16.95
CA VAL A 106 -2.07 5.81 -15.93
C VAL A 106 -0.73 6.48 -16.23
N ASN A 107 -0.72 7.82 -16.19
CA ASN A 107 0.50 8.57 -16.47
C ASN A 107 1.58 8.36 -15.41
N GLN A 108 2.84 8.43 -15.85
CA GLN A 108 4.01 8.15 -15.00
C GLN A 108 4.05 8.97 -13.70
N THR A 109 3.58 10.22 -13.73
CA THR A 109 3.55 11.10 -12.56
C THR A 109 2.55 10.62 -11.53
N GLN A 110 1.37 10.17 -11.96
CA GLN A 110 0.30 9.66 -11.10
C GLN A 110 0.60 8.28 -10.51
N LEU A 111 1.47 7.48 -11.13
CA LEU A 111 1.91 6.20 -10.55
C LEU A 111 2.54 6.42 -9.17
N LEU A 112 3.35 7.48 -9.03
CA LEU A 112 4.04 7.85 -7.78
C LEU A 112 3.31 8.89 -6.95
N ASN A 113 2.50 9.74 -7.60
CA ASN A 113 1.79 10.83 -6.95
C ASN A 113 0.30 10.76 -7.29
N PRO A 114 -0.41 9.72 -6.80
CA PRO A 114 -1.83 9.60 -7.04
C PRO A 114 -2.59 10.79 -6.43
N PRO A 115 -3.65 11.29 -7.08
CA PRO A 115 -4.58 12.23 -6.45
C PRO A 115 -5.15 11.65 -5.16
N ALA A 116 -5.59 12.53 -4.25
CA ALA A 116 -6.12 12.12 -2.95
C ALA A 116 -7.32 11.16 -3.06
N SER A 117 -8.10 11.23 -4.13
CA SER A 117 -9.23 10.31 -4.40
C SER A 117 -8.80 8.86 -4.66
N LEU A 118 -7.54 8.62 -5.05
CA LEU A 118 -6.99 7.29 -5.28
C LEU A 118 -6.12 6.82 -4.09
N ARG A 119 -6.16 7.55 -2.97
CA ARG A 119 -5.54 7.15 -1.72
C ARG A 119 -6.63 6.69 -0.76
N ARG A 120 -6.27 5.82 0.16
CA ARG A 120 -7.12 5.48 1.31
C ARG A 120 -7.37 6.73 2.16
N ASP A 121 -8.63 6.95 2.53
CA ASP A 121 -8.96 7.83 3.64
C ASP A 121 -8.65 7.10 4.96
N ARG A 122 -7.55 7.47 5.63
CA ARG A 122 -7.20 6.89 6.93
C ARG A 122 -8.04 7.45 8.08
N GLY A 123 -8.90 8.45 7.81
CA GLY A 123 -9.55 9.27 8.82
C GLY A 123 -8.52 9.99 9.72
N PRO A 124 -8.98 10.71 10.76
CA PRO A 124 -8.06 11.20 11.77
C PRO A 124 -7.41 10.01 12.48
N THR A 125 -6.08 10.03 12.60
CA THR A 125 -5.28 9.07 13.38
C THR A 125 -5.77 9.05 14.82
N LYS A 126 -6.72 8.17 15.13
CA LYS A 126 -6.98 7.82 16.52
C LYS A 126 -5.77 7.02 16.97
N SER A 127 -4.92 7.65 17.78
CA SER A 127 -3.92 6.96 18.58
C SER A 127 -4.66 5.90 19.38
N GLN A 128 -4.70 4.67 18.85
CA GLN A 128 -5.18 3.52 19.60
C GLN A 128 -4.06 3.13 20.56
N ASN A 129 -3.92 3.95 21.59
CA ASN A 129 -3.20 3.61 22.79
C ASN A 129 -4.08 2.67 23.64
N GLU A 130 -4.66 1.65 23.02
CA GLU A 130 -5.30 0.56 23.76
C GLU A 130 -4.23 -0.50 24.00
N LYS A 131 -3.59 -0.36 25.15
CA LYS A 131 -2.80 -1.39 25.79
C LYS A 131 -3.73 -2.57 26.10
N ARG A 132 -4.10 -3.36 25.10
CA ARG A 132 -4.88 -4.58 25.29
C ARG A 132 -4.00 -5.55 26.06
N ALA A 133 -4.49 -6.01 27.19
CA ALA A 133 -3.80 -6.98 28.03
C ALA A 133 -3.34 -8.16 27.17
N VAL A 134 -2.06 -8.51 27.31
CA VAL A 134 -1.48 -9.70 26.67
C VAL A 134 -2.15 -10.90 27.33
N GLU A 135 -3.21 -11.40 26.71
CA GLU A 135 -3.75 -12.71 27.03
C GLU A 135 -2.65 -13.75 26.71
N PRO A 136 -2.45 -14.77 27.57
CA PRO A 136 -1.42 -15.77 27.36
C PRO A 136 -1.55 -16.40 25.97
N LEU A 137 -0.41 -16.72 25.36
CA LEU A 137 -0.27 -17.42 24.08
C LEU A 137 -0.91 -18.83 24.16
N LEU A 138 -2.25 -18.89 24.22
CA LEU A 138 -2.99 -20.05 23.77
C LEU A 138 -2.73 -20.16 22.28
N GLU A 139 -2.27 -21.33 21.83
CA GLU A 139 -2.00 -21.64 20.43
C GLU A 139 -3.14 -21.12 19.56
N ARG A 140 -2.93 -19.94 18.96
CA ARG A 140 -3.90 -19.33 18.08
C ARG A 140 -3.96 -20.25 16.86
N PRO A 141 -5.15 -20.64 16.38
CA PRO A 141 -5.26 -21.36 15.12
C PRO A 141 -4.41 -20.64 14.08
N GLN A 142 -3.56 -21.37 13.35
CA GLN A 142 -2.78 -20.81 12.25
C GLN A 142 -3.76 -20.42 11.13
N LEU A 143 -4.35 -19.24 11.27
CA LEU A 143 -5.14 -18.62 10.21
C LEU A 143 -4.19 -18.28 9.07
N GLU A 144 -4.57 -18.65 7.85
CA GLU A 144 -3.83 -18.18 6.67
C GLU A 144 -3.98 -16.66 6.59
N CYS A 145 -2.91 -15.95 6.19
CA CYS A 145 -2.91 -14.49 6.19
C CYS A 145 -4.12 -13.88 5.46
N LYS A 146 -4.51 -14.49 4.33
CA LYS A 146 -5.68 -14.08 3.56
C LYS A 146 -6.96 -14.00 4.39
N ASP A 147 -7.13 -14.86 5.40
CA ASP A 147 -8.33 -14.92 6.26
C ASP A 147 -8.33 -13.88 7.38
N ILE A 148 -7.24 -13.13 7.55
CA ILE A 148 -7.11 -12.11 8.58
C ILE A 148 -7.55 -10.76 8.03
N THR A 149 -8.55 -10.18 8.70
CA THR A 149 -9.02 -8.82 8.45
C THR A 149 -8.09 -7.80 9.11
N CYS A 150 -7.75 -6.73 8.41
CA CYS A 150 -6.97 -5.63 8.96
C CYS A 150 -7.65 -4.28 8.76
N PHE A 151 -7.65 -3.45 9.81
CA PHE A 151 -8.11 -2.06 9.77
C PHE A 151 -6.94 -1.08 9.87
N THR A 152 -5.80 -1.57 10.37
CA THR A 152 -4.56 -0.81 10.47
C THR A 152 -3.44 -1.57 9.75
N PRO A 153 -2.46 -0.85 9.17
CA PRO A 153 -1.21 -1.41 8.66
C PRO A 153 -0.59 -2.51 9.55
N SER A 154 -0.44 -2.19 10.83
CA SER A 154 0.26 -3.03 11.81
C SER A 154 -0.47 -4.29 12.24
N ALA A 155 -1.77 -4.42 11.94
CA ALA A 155 -2.56 -5.59 12.33
C ALA A 155 -2.04 -6.88 11.67
N CYS A 156 -1.54 -6.81 10.44
CA CYS A 156 -1.03 -7.96 9.70
C CYS A 156 0.34 -8.41 10.20
N THR A 157 1.25 -7.44 10.40
CA THR A 157 2.58 -7.68 10.96
C THR A 157 2.49 -8.37 12.33
N TYR A 158 1.53 -7.97 13.17
CA TYR A 158 1.29 -8.61 14.47
C TYR A 158 0.89 -10.10 14.36
N ASN A 159 0.23 -10.50 13.26
CA ASN A 159 -0.16 -11.88 13.00
C ASN A 159 0.89 -12.64 12.15
N GLY A 160 2.07 -12.06 11.91
CA GLY A 160 3.13 -12.69 11.12
C GLY A 160 2.92 -12.62 9.60
N CYS A 161 1.99 -11.77 9.14
CA CYS A 161 1.76 -11.49 7.73
C CYS A 161 2.56 -10.28 7.26
N THR A 162 2.69 -10.12 5.95
CA THR A 162 3.56 -9.14 5.30
C THR A 162 2.92 -7.76 5.23
N SER A 163 1.63 -7.67 4.87
CA SER A 163 0.99 -6.37 4.68
C SER A 163 -0.53 -6.41 4.82
N CYS A 164 -1.11 -5.24 5.08
CA CYS A 164 -2.53 -5.00 4.96
C CYS A 164 -2.85 -4.45 3.58
N THR A 165 -3.63 -5.18 2.78
CA THR A 165 -4.02 -4.82 1.42
C THR A 165 -5.47 -4.40 1.34
N PHE A 166 -5.71 -3.37 0.54
CA PHE A 166 -7.04 -2.82 0.28
C PHE A 166 -7.30 -2.80 -1.24
N ILE A 167 -8.55 -3.01 -1.62
CA ILE A 167 -9.02 -2.95 -3.00
C ILE A 167 -10.11 -1.90 -3.05
N ASP A 168 -10.05 -1.04 -4.07
CA ASP A 168 -10.95 0.10 -4.27
C ASP A 168 -10.84 1.18 -3.17
N GLY A 169 -11.30 2.38 -3.51
CA GLY A 169 -11.19 3.59 -2.69
C GLY A 169 -12.52 4.22 -2.28
N VAL A 170 -13.69 3.63 -2.56
CA VAL A 170 -14.96 4.36 -2.36
C VAL A 170 -15.68 3.95 -1.06
N GLY A 171 -15.45 4.74 0.00
CA GLY A 171 -16.59 5.31 0.73
C GLY A 171 -16.85 4.91 2.19
N GLU A 172 -16.11 3.98 2.79
CA GLU A 172 -16.25 3.75 4.24
C GLU A 172 -14.91 3.86 4.96
N PRO A 173 -14.77 4.77 5.94
CA PRO A 173 -13.58 4.88 6.80
C PRO A 173 -13.30 3.60 7.59
N ASP A 174 -14.19 2.61 7.53
CA ASP A 174 -14.13 1.33 8.20
C ASP A 174 -14.03 0.13 7.23
N SER A 175 -13.89 0.34 5.90
CA SER A 175 -13.75 -0.78 4.95
C SER A 175 -12.49 -1.59 5.25
N PRO A 176 -12.65 -2.86 5.66
CA PRO A 176 -11.53 -3.67 6.12
C PRO A 176 -10.65 -4.13 4.96
N GLY A 177 -9.35 -4.09 5.19
CA GLY A 177 -8.36 -4.75 4.35
C GLY A 177 -8.21 -6.22 4.70
N ARG A 178 -7.27 -6.86 4.01
CA ARG A 178 -6.86 -8.26 4.26
C ARG A 178 -5.37 -8.36 4.37
N CYS A 179 -4.94 -9.26 5.25
CA CYS A 179 -3.54 -9.58 5.36
C CYS A 179 -3.08 -10.48 4.22
N PHE A 180 -1.84 -10.27 3.80
CA PHE A 180 -1.12 -11.13 2.86
C PHE A 180 0.22 -11.51 3.44
#